data_AF-A0A0U1RIZ7-F1
#
_entry.id   AF-A0A0U1RIZ7-F1
#
_cell.length_a   1.000
_cell.length_b   1.000
_cell.length_c   1.000
_cell.angle_alpha   90.00
_cell.angle_beta   90.00
_cell.angle_gamma   90.00
#
_symmetry.space_group_name_H-M   'P 1'
#
loop_
_entity.id
_entity.type
_entity.pdbx_description
1 polymer ?
#
loop_
_entity_poly.entity_id
_entity_poly.type
_entity_poly.pdbx_seq_one_letter_code
_entity_poly.pdbx_strand_id
1 'polypeptide(L)'
;MNIIMDSTRKFGILWEENSECNGFIYGKIQIIIGENIYPKICPYGYFTLNAVFNSLKSSFEEKYYAGGNNGLDFGEQLFDIDKYNSLELCNIFSIDTTYMSGGGNCEIDCLVLEMGYSGEEERLFYSFDNGKNFKEIRYKKGTVESVIFQLNL
;
A
#
# COMPACT_ATOMS: atom_id res chain seq x y z
N MET A 1 17.51 -10.30 4.93
CA MET A 1 16.20 -10.22 4.27
C MET A 1 15.14 -10.65 5.27
N ASN A 2 14.28 -9.72 5.66
CA ASN A 2 13.13 -9.95 6.52
C ASN A 2 11.87 -10.06 5.64
N ILE A 3 10.88 -10.81 6.10
CA ILE A 3 9.60 -10.97 5.39
C ILE A 3 8.45 -11.21 6.38
N ILE A 4 7.36 -10.49 6.18
CA ILE A 4 6.07 -10.75 6.83
C ILE A 4 5.05 -10.98 5.72
N MET A 5 4.21 -11.99 5.87
CA MET A 5 3.15 -12.32 4.91
C MET A 5 1.88 -12.72 5.64
N ASP A 6 0.76 -12.61 4.95
CA ASP A 6 -0.47 -13.25 5.36
C ASP A 6 -0.36 -14.79 5.24
N SER A 7 -1.33 -15.50 5.84
CA SER A 7 -1.35 -16.97 5.87
C SER A 7 -1.50 -17.61 4.50
N THR A 8 -2.12 -16.92 3.53
CA THR A 8 -2.27 -17.40 2.15
C THR A 8 -1.06 -17.08 1.28
N ARG A 9 -0.12 -16.28 1.80
CA ARG A 9 1.09 -15.81 1.12
C ARG A 9 0.78 -15.02 -0.17
N LYS A 10 -0.33 -14.29 -0.17
CA LYS A 10 -0.79 -13.44 -1.28
C LYS A 10 -0.67 -11.96 -0.97
N PHE A 11 -0.48 -11.57 0.29
CA PHE A 11 -0.08 -10.24 0.69
C PHE A 11 1.13 -10.31 1.62
N GLY A 12 2.10 -9.41 1.45
CA GLY A 12 3.29 -9.42 2.28
C GLY A 12 4.21 -8.25 2.04
N ILE A 13 5.16 -8.06 2.94
CA ILE A 13 6.18 -7.02 2.87
C ILE A 13 7.53 -7.69 3.17
N LEU A 14 8.48 -7.51 2.27
CA LEU A 14 9.87 -7.94 2.45
C LEU A 14 10.78 -6.72 2.49
N TRP A 15 11.82 -6.78 3.31
CA TRP A 15 12.79 -5.70 3.39
C TRP A 15 14.17 -6.19 3.79
N GLU A 16 15.16 -5.35 3.54
CA GLU A 16 16.55 -5.55 3.94
C GLU A 16 17.13 -4.23 4.39
N GLU A 17 17.63 -4.19 5.62
CA GLU A 17 18.36 -3.06 6.17
C GLU A 17 19.77 -3.04 5.57
N ASN A 18 20.19 -1.87 5.11
CA ASN A 18 21.44 -1.69 4.36
C ASN A 18 22.42 -0.79 5.09
N SER A 19 21.93 0.29 5.69
CA SER A 19 22.74 1.24 6.46
C SER A 19 21.89 2.03 7.43
N GLU A 20 22.52 2.63 8.42
CA GLU A 20 21.88 3.58 9.33
C GLU A 20 22.64 4.91 9.28
N CYS A 21 21.91 6.02 9.19
CA CYS A 21 22.49 7.36 9.23
C CYS A 21 21.54 8.34 9.93
N ASN A 22 22.03 9.07 10.93
CA ASN A 22 21.26 10.05 11.71
C ASN A 22 19.94 9.48 12.30
N GLY A 23 19.94 8.21 12.73
CA GLY A 23 18.76 7.54 13.27
C GLY A 23 17.73 7.08 12.23
N PHE A 24 18.05 7.20 10.94
CA PHE A 24 17.25 6.65 9.85
C PHE A 24 17.87 5.35 9.35
N ILE A 25 17.06 4.30 9.25
CA ILE A 25 17.46 3.02 8.66
C ILE A 25 17.12 3.05 7.18
N TYR A 26 18.14 2.89 6.35
CA TYR A 26 18.03 2.82 4.90
C TYR A 26 18.06 1.39 4.43
N GLY A 27 17.30 1.08 3.39
CA GLY A 27 17.16 -0.28 2.93
C GLY A 27 16.45 -0.46 1.60
N LYS A 28 16.19 -1.73 1.30
CA LYS A 28 15.26 -2.19 0.27
C LYS A 28 13.95 -2.57 0.93
N ILE A 29 12.83 -2.25 0.31
CA ILE A 29 11.51 -2.74 0.71
C ILE A 29 10.69 -3.04 -0.53
N GLN A 30 9.97 -4.16 -0.51
CA GLN A 30 9.03 -4.54 -1.55
C GLN A 30 7.73 -5.08 -0.93
N ILE A 31 6.61 -4.86 -1.60
CA ILE A 31 5.27 -5.34 -1.26
C ILE A 31 4.89 -6.45 -2.23
N ILE A 32 4.38 -7.56 -1.70
CA ILE A 32 3.84 -8.71 -2.41
C ILE A 32 2.33 -8.53 -2.50
N ILE A 33 1.78 -8.57 -3.72
CA ILE A 33 0.34 -8.44 -4.00
C ILE A 33 -0.07 -9.50 -5.03
N GLY A 34 -0.72 -10.56 -4.56
CA GLY A 34 -1.05 -11.75 -5.34
C GLY A 34 0.20 -12.47 -5.82
N GLU A 35 0.46 -12.37 -7.12
CA GLU A 35 1.66 -12.92 -7.79
C GLU A 35 2.65 -11.81 -8.18
N ASN A 36 2.35 -10.56 -7.86
CA ASN A 36 3.20 -9.41 -8.17
C ASN A 36 4.06 -9.06 -6.95
N ILE A 37 5.27 -8.56 -7.22
CA ILE A 37 6.15 -7.95 -6.22
C ILE A 37 6.49 -6.55 -6.73
N TYR A 38 6.40 -5.58 -5.85
CA TYR A 38 6.64 -4.17 -6.15
C TYR A 38 7.61 -3.54 -5.13
N PRO A 39 8.53 -2.65 -5.54
CA PRO A 39 8.86 -2.38 -6.93
C PRO A 39 9.52 -3.62 -7.57
N LYS A 40 9.41 -3.78 -8.89
CA LYS A 40 10.02 -4.94 -9.56
C LYS A 40 11.55 -4.94 -9.46
N ILE A 41 12.13 -3.75 -9.50
CA ILE A 41 13.56 -3.51 -9.30
C ILE A 41 13.69 -2.56 -8.11
N CYS A 42 14.29 -3.04 -7.02
CA CYS A 42 14.52 -2.26 -5.80
C CYS A 42 16.02 -1.94 -5.66
N PRO A 43 16.46 -0.69 -5.88
CA PRO A 43 17.84 -0.27 -5.68
C PRO A 43 18.27 -0.39 -4.21
N TYR A 44 19.57 -0.58 -3.98
CA TYR A 44 20.14 -0.74 -2.64
C TYR A 44 20.14 0.58 -1.85
N GLY A 45 19.73 0.54 -0.58
CA GLY A 45 19.70 1.70 0.31
C GLY A 45 18.76 2.83 -0.13
N TYR A 46 17.77 2.53 -0.98
CA TYR A 46 16.95 3.54 -1.64
C TYR A 46 15.88 4.13 -0.72
N PHE A 47 15.33 3.32 0.19
CA PHE A 47 14.21 3.72 1.04
C PHE A 47 14.65 3.96 2.47
N THR A 48 14.14 5.04 3.07
CA THR A 48 14.16 5.21 4.53
C THR A 48 13.08 4.32 5.13
N LEU A 49 13.46 3.14 5.62
CA LEU A 49 12.53 2.08 6.01
C LEU A 49 11.60 2.53 7.15
N ASN A 50 12.09 3.24 8.16
CA ASN A 50 11.24 3.75 9.25
C ASN A 50 10.13 4.69 8.72
N ALA A 51 10.43 5.52 7.71
CA ALA A 51 9.45 6.42 7.12
C ALA A 51 8.37 5.65 6.34
N VAL A 52 8.79 4.65 5.56
CA VAL A 52 7.86 3.75 4.86
C VAL A 52 6.97 3.00 5.85
N PHE A 53 7.54 2.44 6.92
CA PHE A 53 6.78 1.65 7.90
C PHE A 53 5.75 2.53 8.61
N ASN A 54 6.14 3.75 8.98
CA ASN A 54 5.25 4.71 9.63
C ASN A 54 4.12 5.15 8.69
N SER A 55 4.39 5.48 7.43
CA SER A 55 3.33 5.90 6.49
C SER A 55 2.30 4.80 6.26
N LEU A 56 2.77 3.55 6.09
CA LEU A 56 1.89 2.39 5.93
C LEU A 56 1.00 2.19 7.15
N LYS A 57 1.54 2.27 8.38
CA LYS A 57 0.75 2.12 9.61
C LYS A 57 -0.24 3.26 9.81
N SER A 58 0.21 4.50 9.66
CA SER A 58 -0.62 5.69 9.84
C SER A 58 -1.81 5.72 8.87
N SER A 59 -1.70 5.08 7.70
CA SER A 59 -2.82 4.91 6.77
C SER A 59 -4.01 4.15 7.34
N PHE A 60 -3.80 3.28 8.33
CA PHE A 60 -4.86 2.53 8.99
C PHE A 60 -5.33 3.22 10.27
N GLU A 61 -4.45 3.96 10.95
CA GLU A 61 -4.77 4.76 12.14
C GLU A 61 -5.61 6.00 11.76
N GLU A 62 -5.21 6.69 10.69
CA GLU A 62 -5.84 7.90 10.17
C GLU A 62 -6.16 7.72 8.68
N LYS A 63 -7.23 6.97 8.40
CA LYS A 63 -7.65 6.65 7.03
C LYS A 63 -8.01 7.93 6.25
N TYR A 64 -7.30 8.17 5.15
CA TYR A 64 -7.60 9.28 4.24
C TYR A 64 -8.55 8.84 3.13
N TYR A 65 -9.79 9.35 3.16
CA TYR A 65 -10.82 9.06 2.15
C TYR A 65 -10.97 10.23 1.17
N ALA A 66 -10.38 10.14 -0.02
CA ALA A 66 -10.37 11.23 -0.99
C ALA A 66 -11.79 11.69 -1.40
N GLY A 67 -12.68 10.75 -1.71
CA GLY A 67 -14.10 11.01 -2.00
C GLY A 67 -14.99 11.13 -0.76
N GLY A 68 -14.42 11.10 0.45
CA GLY A 68 -15.16 11.13 1.71
C GLY A 68 -15.60 9.75 2.21
N ASN A 69 -16.12 9.74 3.44
CA ASN A 69 -16.57 8.55 4.14
C ASN A 69 -17.99 8.78 4.68
N ASN A 70 -18.92 7.92 4.30
CA ASN A 70 -20.32 7.97 4.76
C ASN A 70 -20.64 6.90 5.82
N GLY A 71 -19.64 6.18 6.32
CA GLY A 71 -19.77 5.15 7.36
C GLY A 71 -20.20 3.78 6.85
N LEU A 72 -20.33 3.60 5.53
CA LEU A 72 -20.64 2.32 4.89
C LEU A 72 -19.39 1.69 4.26
N ASP A 73 -19.53 0.44 3.86
CA ASP A 73 -18.56 -0.23 3.00
C ASP A 73 -18.57 0.39 1.58
N PHE A 74 -17.47 0.28 0.86
CA PHE A 74 -17.47 0.52 -0.59
C PHE A 74 -18.40 -0.48 -1.31
N GLY A 75 -18.49 -1.70 -0.76
CA GLY A 75 -19.39 -2.76 -1.22
C GLY A 75 -18.90 -3.36 -2.52
N GLU A 76 -19.84 -3.82 -3.37
CA GLU A 76 -19.56 -4.43 -4.68
C GLU A 76 -19.52 -3.41 -5.84
N GLN A 77 -19.32 -2.12 -5.52
CA GLN A 77 -19.22 -1.07 -6.53
C GLN A 77 -17.99 -1.27 -7.42
N LEU A 78 -18.08 -0.92 -8.70
CA LEU A 78 -16.91 -0.91 -9.58
C LEU A 78 -15.97 0.22 -9.18
N PHE A 79 -14.68 -0.07 -9.06
CA PHE A 79 -13.66 0.97 -8.95
C PHE A 79 -13.46 1.61 -10.32
N ASP A 80 -14.03 2.80 -10.48
CA ASP A 80 -13.94 3.60 -11.70
C ASP A 80 -12.93 4.74 -11.48
N ILE A 81 -11.89 4.78 -12.30
CA ILE A 81 -10.79 5.73 -12.17
C ILE A 81 -11.24 7.18 -12.39
N ASP A 82 -12.17 7.43 -13.31
CA ASP A 82 -12.64 8.78 -13.59
C ASP A 82 -13.43 9.30 -12.39
N LYS A 83 -14.27 8.45 -11.79
CA LYS A 83 -14.99 8.77 -10.55
C LYS A 83 -14.06 8.91 -9.35
N TYR A 84 -13.01 8.10 -9.27
CA TYR A 84 -12.02 8.23 -8.20
C TYR A 84 -11.32 9.60 -8.29
N ASN A 85 -10.88 9.99 -9.50
CA ASN A 85 -10.23 11.27 -9.76
C ASN A 85 -11.15 12.48 -9.60
N SER A 86 -12.46 12.32 -9.84
CA SER A 86 -13.46 13.36 -9.58
C SER A 86 -13.97 13.39 -8.12
N LEU A 87 -13.38 12.57 -7.23
CA LEU A 87 -13.74 12.46 -5.81
C LEU A 87 -15.17 11.97 -5.56
N GLU A 88 -15.73 11.19 -6.49
CA GLU A 88 -17.09 10.65 -6.40
C GLU A 88 -17.15 9.27 -5.72
N LEU A 89 -16.02 8.58 -5.57
CA LEU A 89 -15.97 7.29 -4.88
C LEU A 89 -15.77 7.48 -3.37
N CYS A 90 -16.85 7.37 -2.61
CA CYS A 90 -16.82 7.34 -1.15
C CYS A 90 -16.32 5.99 -0.60
N ASN A 91 -15.84 6.00 0.65
CA ASN A 91 -15.49 4.81 1.45
C ASN A 91 -14.30 4.00 0.93
N ILE A 92 -13.50 4.60 0.05
CA ILE A 92 -12.19 4.13 -0.36
C ILE A 92 -11.16 5.02 0.33
N PHE A 93 -10.20 4.43 1.02
CA PHE A 93 -9.09 5.16 1.62
C PHE A 93 -7.75 4.77 1.02
N SER A 94 -6.83 5.72 1.02
CA SER A 94 -5.48 5.52 0.49
C SER A 94 -4.56 4.89 1.52
N ILE A 95 -3.73 3.94 1.07
CA ILE A 95 -2.58 3.47 1.81
C ILE A 95 -1.36 4.26 1.32
N ASP A 96 -0.77 5.06 2.20
CA ASP A 96 0.29 6.01 1.89
C ASP A 96 1.61 5.31 1.54
N THR A 97 1.88 5.30 0.24
CA THR A 97 3.10 4.79 -0.40
C THR A 97 4.06 5.91 -0.82
N THR A 98 3.89 7.14 -0.33
CA THR A 98 4.70 8.31 -0.73
C THR A 98 6.21 8.07 -0.55
N TYR A 99 6.60 7.39 0.53
CA TYR A 99 8.01 7.06 0.78
C TYR A 99 8.51 5.87 -0.05
N MET A 100 7.65 5.21 -0.83
CA MET A 100 7.99 4.14 -1.75
C MET A 100 8.02 4.59 -3.23
N SER A 101 7.45 5.75 -3.56
CA SER A 101 7.30 6.24 -4.94
C SER A 101 8.45 7.14 -5.43
N GLY A 102 9.51 7.34 -4.63
CA GLY A 102 10.79 7.88 -5.10
C GLY A 102 10.81 9.37 -5.45
N GLY A 103 9.85 10.17 -4.98
CA GLY A 103 9.71 11.57 -5.41
C GLY A 103 9.19 11.66 -6.86
N GLY A 104 8.69 12.83 -7.25
CA GLY A 104 7.75 13.04 -8.37
C GLY A 104 8.14 12.61 -9.81
N ASN A 105 9.20 11.82 -10.01
CA ASN A 105 9.66 11.35 -11.31
C ASN A 105 9.44 9.85 -11.59
N CYS A 106 8.84 9.07 -10.68
CA CYS A 106 8.64 7.62 -10.87
C CYS A 106 9.93 6.90 -11.30
N GLU A 107 11.09 7.25 -10.70
CA GLU A 107 12.38 6.59 -11.00
C GLU A 107 12.36 5.09 -10.65
N ILE A 108 11.46 4.74 -9.74
CA ILE A 108 10.99 3.39 -9.46
C ILE A 108 9.51 3.37 -9.84
N ASP A 109 8.98 2.21 -10.25
CA ASP A 109 7.55 1.96 -10.51
C ASP A 109 6.69 2.83 -9.55
N CYS A 110 5.59 3.45 -9.95
CA CYS A 110 4.82 4.36 -9.06
C CYS A 110 3.64 3.61 -8.42
N LEU A 111 3.85 3.06 -7.23
CA LEU A 111 2.80 2.33 -6.50
C LEU A 111 1.77 3.28 -5.92
N VAL A 112 0.52 3.03 -6.26
CA VAL A 112 -0.64 3.59 -5.58
C VAL A 112 -1.45 2.44 -5.03
N LEU A 113 -1.85 2.56 -3.76
CA LEU A 113 -2.67 1.59 -3.06
C LEU A 113 -3.92 2.28 -2.52
N GLU A 114 -5.08 1.76 -2.90
CA GLU A 114 -6.38 2.19 -2.42
C GLU A 114 -7.12 0.99 -1.84
N MET A 115 -7.89 1.20 -0.79
CA MET A 115 -8.55 0.11 -0.08
C MET A 115 -9.99 0.47 0.26
N GLY A 116 -10.89 -0.46 -0.01
CA GLY A 116 -12.29 -0.41 0.40
C GLY A 116 -12.71 -1.74 1.03
N TYR A 117 -13.85 -1.75 1.71
CA TYR A 117 -14.43 -2.96 2.28
C TYR A 117 -15.68 -3.39 1.53
N SER A 118 -15.98 -4.70 1.56
CA SER A 118 -17.24 -5.29 1.11
C SER A 118 -17.62 -6.46 2.00
N GLY A 119 -18.44 -6.20 3.03
CA GLY A 119 -18.80 -7.18 4.03
C GLY A 119 -17.58 -7.70 4.81
N GLU A 120 -17.31 -9.00 4.69
CA GLU A 120 -16.17 -9.67 5.33
C GLU A 120 -14.88 -9.63 4.50
N GLU A 121 -14.94 -9.00 3.33
CA GLU A 121 -13.79 -8.82 2.44
C GLU A 121 -13.22 -7.40 2.53
N GLU A 122 -11.93 -7.30 2.29
CA GLU A 122 -11.27 -6.07 1.91
C GLU A 122 -10.84 -6.17 0.44
N ARG A 123 -11.04 -5.07 -0.28
CA ARG A 123 -10.76 -4.90 -1.70
C ARG A 123 -9.57 -3.97 -1.82
N LEU A 124 -8.42 -4.52 -2.18
CA LEU A 124 -7.19 -3.76 -2.40
C LEU A 124 -7.09 -3.45 -3.90
N PHE A 125 -7.13 -2.17 -4.22
CA PHE A 125 -6.88 -1.65 -5.56
C PHE A 125 -5.44 -1.16 -5.63
N TYR A 126 -4.70 -1.61 -6.62
CA TYR A 126 -3.28 -1.30 -6.76
C TYR A 126 -2.94 -0.90 -8.19
N SER A 127 -2.09 0.10 -8.31
CA SER A 127 -1.53 0.60 -9.57
C SER A 127 0.00 0.63 -9.46
N PHE A 128 0.68 0.36 -10.57
CA PHE A 128 2.14 0.51 -10.69
C PHE A 128 2.54 1.61 -11.68
N ASP A 129 1.56 2.38 -12.16
CA ASP A 129 1.71 3.39 -13.21
C ASP A 129 1.19 4.77 -12.76
N ASN A 130 1.36 5.06 -11.46
CA ASN A 130 0.96 6.30 -10.83
C ASN A 130 -0.56 6.55 -10.88
N GLY A 131 -1.33 5.50 -10.56
CA GLY A 131 -2.79 5.58 -10.48
C GLY A 131 -3.50 5.63 -11.83
N LYS A 132 -2.81 5.42 -12.97
CA LYS A 132 -3.44 5.46 -14.30
C LYS A 132 -4.26 4.21 -14.61
N ASN A 133 -3.85 3.06 -14.08
CA ASN A 133 -4.59 1.81 -14.20
C ASN A 133 -4.55 1.05 -12.87
N PHE A 134 -5.74 0.71 -12.36
CA PHE A 134 -5.89 -0.08 -11.15
C PHE A 134 -6.23 -1.53 -11.48
N LYS A 135 -5.64 -2.44 -10.71
CA LYS A 135 -6.06 -3.84 -10.59
C LYS A 135 -6.66 -4.04 -9.21
N GLU A 136 -7.55 -5.02 -9.10
CA GLU A 136 -8.16 -5.39 -7.83
C GLU A 136 -7.65 -6.77 -7.39
N ILE A 137 -7.41 -6.92 -6.09
CA ILE A 137 -7.32 -8.20 -5.41
C ILE A 137 -8.13 -8.12 -4.11
N ARG A 138 -8.70 -9.26 -3.70
CA ARG A 138 -9.55 -9.34 -2.52
C ARG A 138 -8.93 -10.23 -1.47
N TYR A 139 -9.09 -9.84 -0.21
CA TYR A 139 -8.67 -10.62 0.95
C TYR A 139 -9.79 -10.67 1.99
N LYS A 140 -9.62 -11.56 2.98
CA LYS A 140 -10.43 -11.46 4.20
C LYS A 140 -10.11 -10.14 4.90
N LYS A 141 -11.13 -9.46 5.41
CA LYS A 141 -10.98 -8.21 6.18
C LYS A 141 -9.95 -8.39 7.32
N GLY A 142 -9.02 -7.45 7.42
CA GLY A 142 -7.91 -7.42 8.37
C GLY A 142 -6.61 -8.05 7.85
N THR A 143 -6.57 -8.56 6.62
CA THR A 143 -5.36 -9.23 6.09
C THR A 143 -4.23 -8.23 5.89
N VAL A 144 -4.46 -7.17 5.12
CA VAL A 144 -3.47 -6.13 4.81
C VAL A 144 -3.04 -5.40 6.09
N GLU A 145 -4.02 -4.99 6.90
CA GLU A 145 -3.78 -4.30 8.17
C GLU A 145 -2.89 -5.13 9.11
N SER A 146 -3.23 -6.42 9.32
CA SER A 146 -2.46 -7.28 10.23
C SER A 146 -1.01 -7.49 9.79
N VAL A 147 -0.72 -7.51 8.49
CA VAL A 147 0.65 -7.58 7.96
C VAL A 147 1.39 -6.27 8.21
N ILE A 148 0.76 -5.12 7.95
CA ILE A 148 1.36 -3.80 8.13
C ILE A 148 1.68 -3.53 9.61
N PHE A 149 0.77 -3.89 10.53
CA PHE A 149 1.00 -3.66 11.96
C PHE A 149 2.07 -4.56 12.59
N GLN A 150 2.48 -5.64 11.91
CA GLN A 150 3.61 -6.46 12.35
C GLN A 150 4.98 -5.84 12.01
N LEU A 151 5.03 -4.83 11.12
CA LEU A 151 6.27 -4.15 10.77
C LEU A 151 6.88 -3.51 12.02
N ASN A 152 8.14 -3.82 12.33
CA ASN A 152 8.87 -3.21 13.43
C ASN A 152 10.30 -2.86 12.99
N LEU A 153 10.76 -1.67 13.39
CA LEU A 153 12.11 -1.15 13.26
C LEU A 153 12.44 -0.36 14.51
#